data_AF-A0A4E0QVX1-F1
#
_entry.id   AF-A0A4E0QVX1-F1
#
_cell.length_a   1.000
_cell.length_b   1.000
_cell.length_c   1.000
_cell.angle_alpha   90.00
_cell.angle_beta   90.00
_cell.angle_gamma   90.00
#
_symmetry.space_group_name_H-M   'P 1'
#
loop_
_entity.id
_entity.type
_entity.pdbx_description
1 polymer ?
#
loop_
_entity_poly.entity_id
_entity_poly.type
_entity_poly.pdbx_seq_one_letter_code
_entity_poly.pdbx_strand_id
1 'polypeptide(L)'
;MKSNQKRFIDRRMTSRVKEVEAHGVNWCINNGIKMSIFVRNTFIPIIQGCTDVFSRTGRLLFHTKSQLPGGGLGQSEHHNSSYCTMLDCILCPSNEPKRNESSEEVLDLKVLDLIRFRTTGYTMLPFRERCDWLENYWREQIEANDHQDPVRFEVIRSHSCEMESMRRVLSEQPKFPLDGVLFYHTDVMYEPGPTPLVGWLKPYMIPEWFPQIKVHEAYLKDIPMEYTDYLNEIRQQETEKGNPPKCVPPDASVILPNS
;
A
#
# COMPACT_ATOMS: atom_id res chain seq x y z
N MET A 1 -20.60 -8.02 -13.27
CA MET A 1 -19.99 -6.84 -12.61
C MET A 1 -20.81 -5.60 -12.93
N LYS A 2 -21.35 -4.88 -11.93
CA LYS A 2 -22.06 -3.61 -12.19
C LYS A 2 -21.05 -2.62 -12.76
N SER A 3 -21.39 -1.88 -13.83
CA SER A 3 -20.49 -0.95 -14.55
C SER A 3 -19.72 0.02 -13.64
N ASN A 4 -20.29 0.36 -12.48
CA ASN A 4 -19.69 1.22 -11.47
C ASN A 4 -18.51 0.58 -10.71
N GLN A 5 -18.50 -0.74 -10.49
CA GLN A 5 -17.38 -1.43 -9.83
C GLN A 5 -16.14 -1.46 -10.73
N LYS A 6 -16.32 -1.65 -12.04
CA LYS A 6 -15.21 -1.64 -13.01
C LYS A 6 -14.47 -0.29 -13.02
N ARG A 7 -15.23 0.81 -13.04
CA ARG A 7 -14.65 2.18 -13.00
C ARG A 7 -13.89 2.48 -11.72
N PHE A 8 -14.28 1.86 -10.60
CA PHE A 8 -13.58 1.98 -9.32
C PHE A 8 -12.24 1.23 -9.34
N ILE A 9 -12.21 0.04 -9.96
CA ILE A 9 -11.00 -0.79 -10.04
C ILE A 9 -9.92 -0.16 -10.92
N ASP A 10 -10.33 0.44 -12.04
CA ASP A 10 -9.42 1.09 -13.00
C ASP A 10 -8.69 2.31 -12.41
N ARG A 11 -9.10 2.77 -11.22
CA ARG A 11 -8.57 3.98 -10.59
C ARG A 11 -8.28 3.72 -9.12
N ARG A 12 -7.47 2.74 -8.73
CA ARG A 12 -7.02 2.64 -7.32
C ARG A 12 -6.42 3.98 -6.83
N MET A 13 -6.59 4.29 -5.55
CA MET A 13 -5.86 5.38 -4.90
C MET A 13 -4.35 5.10 -4.97
N THR A 14 -3.58 5.99 -5.58
CA THR A 14 -2.13 5.80 -5.74
C THR A 14 -1.37 7.03 -5.31
N SER A 15 -0.12 6.83 -4.90
CA SER A 15 0.79 7.94 -4.66
C SER A 15 1.03 8.70 -5.97
N ARG A 16 0.87 10.02 -5.93
CA ARG A 16 1.50 10.90 -6.89
C ARG A 16 2.94 11.12 -6.44
N VAL A 17 3.85 10.25 -6.88
CA VAL A 17 5.31 10.28 -6.60
C VAL A 17 5.96 11.65 -6.82
N LYS A 18 5.31 12.56 -7.55
CA LYS A 18 5.94 13.76 -8.11
C LYS A 18 6.02 14.99 -7.22
N GLU A 19 5.34 15.06 -6.07
CA GLU A 19 5.16 16.35 -5.38
C GLU A 19 5.23 16.24 -3.86
N VAL A 20 6.13 15.40 -3.35
CA VAL A 20 6.39 15.33 -1.90
C VAL A 20 7.11 16.62 -1.42
N GLU A 21 7.77 17.35 -2.32
CA GLU A 21 8.35 18.70 -2.04
C GLU A 21 7.54 19.87 -2.66
N ALA A 22 6.84 19.69 -3.79
CA ALA A 22 6.30 20.82 -4.57
C ALA A 22 5.06 21.53 -3.97
N HIS A 23 4.42 20.94 -2.96
CA HIS A 23 3.18 21.48 -2.38
C HIS A 23 3.29 21.93 -0.92
N GLY A 24 4.49 22.06 -0.36
CA GLY A 24 4.65 22.56 1.00
C GLY A 24 4.05 21.67 2.10
N VAL A 25 3.67 20.43 1.76
CA VAL A 25 3.36 19.39 2.75
C VAL A 25 4.69 18.97 3.33
N ASN A 26 5.07 19.55 4.46
CA ASN A 26 6.25 19.14 5.17
C ASN A 26 5.99 17.74 5.76
N TRP A 27 6.36 16.68 5.02
CA TRP A 27 6.23 15.29 5.46
C TRP A 27 7.14 14.95 6.65
N CYS A 28 7.98 15.91 7.08
CA CYS A 28 8.73 15.83 8.32
C CYS A 28 7.80 15.52 9.49
N ILE A 29 7.90 14.30 10.03
CA ILE A 29 7.59 13.89 11.41
C ILE A 29 6.42 14.67 12.01
N ASN A 30 5.29 14.65 11.30
CA ASN A 30 4.07 15.31 11.73
C ASN A 30 3.13 14.23 12.25
N ASN A 31 2.42 14.53 13.34
CA ASN A 31 1.42 13.64 14.01
C ASN A 31 0.24 13.22 13.11
N GLY A 32 0.27 13.59 11.82
CA GLY A 32 -0.76 13.34 10.82
C GLY A 32 -0.33 12.41 9.69
N ILE A 33 0.75 11.62 9.82
CA ILE A 33 1.17 10.68 8.77
C ILE A 33 1.32 9.27 9.35
N LYS A 34 0.79 8.28 8.60
CA LYS A 34 0.96 6.85 8.86
C LYS A 34 1.80 6.18 7.78
N MET A 35 2.68 5.28 8.19
CA MET A 35 3.59 4.51 7.33
C MET A 35 3.19 3.04 7.26
N SER A 36 3.21 2.47 6.06
CA SER A 36 3.05 1.02 5.83
C SER A 36 4.13 0.50 4.88
N ILE A 37 4.75 -0.61 5.26
CA ILE A 37 5.82 -1.27 4.49
C ILE A 37 5.18 -2.36 3.63
N PHE A 38 5.56 -2.55 2.35
CA PHE A 38 4.92 -3.59 1.51
C PHE A 38 5.69 -4.01 0.24
N VAL A 39 5.11 -4.99 -0.48
CA VAL A 39 5.60 -5.68 -1.70
C VAL A 39 4.89 -5.17 -2.97
N ARG A 40 5.59 -5.20 -4.11
CA ARG A 40 5.04 -4.82 -5.42
C ARG A 40 3.81 -5.66 -5.82
N ASN A 41 2.90 -5.04 -6.58
CA ASN A 41 1.63 -5.55 -7.10
C ASN A 41 0.44 -5.44 -6.15
N THR A 42 -0.43 -4.49 -6.46
CA THR A 42 -1.62 -4.19 -5.67
C THR A 42 -2.87 -4.62 -6.42
N PHE A 43 -3.82 -5.16 -5.68
CA PHE A 43 -5.00 -5.83 -6.20
C PHE A 43 -6.23 -5.37 -5.43
N ILE A 44 -7.40 -5.52 -6.05
CA ILE A 44 -8.68 -5.19 -5.43
C ILE A 44 -9.52 -6.46 -5.38
N PRO A 45 -9.58 -7.14 -4.22
CA PRO A 45 -10.54 -8.21 -4.00
C PRO A 45 -11.94 -7.63 -3.88
N ILE A 46 -12.87 -8.18 -4.66
CA ILE A 46 -14.32 -7.93 -4.53
C ILE A 46 -14.95 -9.24 -4.08
N ILE A 47 -15.65 -9.16 -2.95
CA ILE A 47 -16.10 -10.32 -2.19
C ILE A 47 -17.62 -10.26 -2.08
N GLN A 48 -18.31 -10.99 -2.97
CA GLN A 48 -19.77 -11.05 -3.07
C GLN A 48 -20.22 -12.39 -3.69
N GLY A 49 -20.63 -13.33 -2.86
CA GLY A 49 -20.86 -14.75 -3.18
C GLY A 49 -19.59 -15.57 -3.46
N CYS A 50 -18.53 -14.91 -3.90
CA CYS A 50 -17.20 -15.42 -4.20
C CYS A 50 -16.17 -14.29 -4.00
N THR A 51 -14.89 -14.60 -4.13
CA THR A 51 -13.77 -13.66 -4.05
C THR A 51 -13.12 -13.52 -5.43
N ASP A 52 -13.36 -12.39 -6.07
CA ASP A 52 -12.74 -12.01 -7.34
C ASP A 52 -11.59 -11.04 -7.09
N VAL A 53 -10.38 -11.37 -7.54
CA VAL A 53 -9.19 -10.52 -7.36
C VAL A 53 -8.81 -9.87 -8.69
N PHE A 54 -8.84 -8.54 -8.72
CA PHE A 54 -8.55 -7.76 -9.92
C PHE A 54 -7.17 -7.11 -9.86
N SER A 55 -6.50 -7.05 -11.01
CA SER A 55 -5.30 -6.25 -11.21
C SER A 55 -5.61 -4.74 -11.18
N ARG A 56 -4.56 -3.92 -11.07
CA ARG A 56 -4.66 -2.45 -11.23
C ARG A 56 -5.28 -2.00 -12.56
N THR A 57 -5.24 -2.83 -13.59
CA THR A 57 -5.81 -2.52 -14.92
C THR A 57 -7.24 -3.03 -15.10
N GLY A 58 -7.88 -3.48 -14.01
CA GLY A 58 -9.25 -4.00 -14.06
C GLY A 58 -9.37 -5.42 -14.62
N ARG A 59 -8.26 -6.13 -14.84
CA ARG A 59 -8.27 -7.53 -15.30
C ARG A 59 -8.52 -8.46 -14.11
N LEU A 60 -9.50 -9.36 -14.23
CA LEU A 60 -9.70 -10.46 -13.29
C LEU A 60 -8.49 -11.41 -13.36
N LEU A 61 -7.89 -11.69 -12.21
CA LEU A 61 -6.73 -12.58 -12.09
C LEU A 61 -7.07 -13.89 -11.41
N PHE A 62 -7.87 -13.82 -10.35
CA PHE A 62 -8.27 -14.97 -9.57
C PHE A 62 -9.77 -14.94 -9.29
N HIS A 63 -10.39 -16.11 -9.36
CA HIS A 63 -11.76 -16.36 -8.94
C HIS A 63 -11.71 -17.52 -7.94
N THR A 64 -12.09 -17.25 -6.70
CA THR A 64 -11.97 -18.21 -5.60
C THR A 64 -13.03 -17.95 -4.54
N LYS A 65 -12.98 -18.64 -3.41
CA LYS A 65 -13.82 -18.36 -2.23
C LYS A 65 -12.94 -17.93 -1.06
N SER A 66 -13.51 -17.22 -0.11
CA SER A 66 -12.84 -16.85 1.14
C SER A 66 -13.82 -16.81 2.29
N GLN A 67 -13.29 -16.75 3.51
CA GLN A 67 -14.08 -16.65 4.74
C GLN A 67 -14.56 -15.22 5.03
N LEU A 68 -14.06 -14.21 4.33
CA LEU A 68 -14.52 -12.84 4.54
C LEU A 68 -16.02 -12.72 4.24
N PRO A 69 -16.76 -11.79 4.89
CA PRO A 69 -18.19 -11.63 4.65
C PRO A 69 -18.52 -11.38 3.18
N GLY A 70 -19.34 -12.28 2.61
CA GLY A 70 -19.65 -12.33 1.18
C GLY A 70 -18.72 -13.22 0.36
N GLY A 71 -17.77 -13.93 0.96
CA GLY A 71 -16.71 -14.66 0.26
C GLY A 71 -17.06 -16.09 -0.13
N GLY A 72 -18.25 -16.57 0.27
CA GLY A 72 -18.73 -17.91 -0.06
C GLY A 72 -18.43 -18.97 1.01
N LEU A 73 -17.23 -19.00 1.59
CA LEU A 73 -16.87 -20.02 2.61
C LEU A 73 -17.49 -19.67 3.96
N GLY A 74 -18.20 -20.64 4.56
CA GLY A 74 -18.83 -20.48 5.88
C GLY A 74 -19.97 -19.45 5.95
N GLN A 75 -20.44 -18.93 4.81
CA GLN A 75 -21.47 -17.90 4.74
C GLN A 75 -22.82 -18.46 4.28
N SER A 76 -23.92 -17.94 4.85
CA SER A 76 -25.28 -18.25 4.38
C SER A 76 -25.56 -17.63 3.01
N GLU A 77 -26.57 -18.15 2.29
CA GLU A 77 -27.02 -17.57 1.02
C GLU A 77 -27.43 -16.10 1.15
N HIS A 78 -28.08 -15.75 2.26
CA HIS A 78 -28.47 -14.37 2.55
C HIS A 78 -27.24 -13.45 2.69
N HIS A 79 -26.22 -13.88 3.43
CA HIS A 79 -24.97 -13.12 3.55
C HIS A 79 -24.25 -12.99 2.21
N ASN A 80 -24.17 -14.07 1.43
CA ASN A 80 -23.50 -14.08 0.13
C ASN A 80 -24.18 -13.17 -0.90
N SER A 81 -25.51 -13.02 -0.84
CA SER A 81 -26.25 -12.12 -1.73
C SER A 81 -26.23 -10.66 -1.26
N SER A 82 -26.19 -10.41 0.05
CA SER A 82 -26.35 -9.08 0.64
C SER A 82 -25.03 -8.37 0.95
N TYR A 83 -23.96 -9.10 1.24
CA TYR A 83 -22.67 -8.53 1.60
C TYR A 83 -21.78 -8.33 0.38
N CYS A 84 -21.04 -7.22 0.39
CA CYS A 84 -20.02 -6.88 -0.58
C CYS A 84 -18.82 -6.31 0.18
N THR A 85 -17.72 -7.07 0.26
CA THR A 85 -16.47 -6.58 0.86
C THR A 85 -15.51 -6.19 -0.28
N MET A 86 -14.89 -5.02 -0.16
CA MET A 86 -13.89 -4.50 -1.10
C MET A 86 -12.70 -3.99 -0.30
N LEU A 87 -11.52 -4.52 -0.64
CA LEU A 87 -10.26 -4.23 0.04
C LEU A 87 -9.23 -3.71 -0.96
N ASP A 88 -8.29 -2.93 -0.46
CA ASP A 88 -7.07 -2.60 -1.16
C ASP A 88 -5.97 -3.54 -0.64
N CYS A 89 -5.50 -4.45 -1.49
CA CYS A 89 -4.61 -5.52 -1.06
C CYS A 89 -3.34 -5.60 -1.91
N ILE A 90 -2.40 -6.40 -1.40
CA ILE A 90 -1.13 -6.72 -2.02
C ILE A 90 -1.00 -8.23 -2.01
N LEU A 91 -0.71 -8.82 -3.16
CA LEU A 91 -0.48 -10.26 -3.22
C LEU A 91 0.97 -10.53 -2.87
N CYS A 92 1.19 -11.17 -1.73
CA CYS A 92 2.49 -11.72 -1.38
C CYS A 92 2.68 -13.05 -2.12
N PRO A 93 3.82 -13.25 -2.82
CA PRO A 93 4.14 -14.57 -3.34
C PRO A 93 4.24 -15.56 -2.18
N SER A 94 3.58 -16.71 -2.33
CA SER A 94 3.65 -17.76 -1.32
C SER A 94 5.05 -18.35 -1.28
N ASN A 95 5.69 -18.32 -0.10
CA ASN A 95 6.96 -19.01 0.14
C ASN A 95 6.77 -20.51 0.44
N GLU A 96 5.53 -20.99 0.52
CA GLU A 96 5.26 -22.40 0.76
C GLU A 96 5.68 -23.21 -0.48
N PRO A 97 6.55 -24.23 -0.32
CA PRO A 97 6.86 -25.13 -1.41
C PRO A 97 5.56 -25.77 -1.89
N LYS A 98 5.33 -25.80 -3.21
CA LYS A 98 4.16 -26.46 -3.80
C LYS A 98 4.08 -27.88 -3.27
N ARG A 99 3.15 -28.13 -2.34
CA ARG A 99 2.90 -29.47 -1.81
C ARG A 99 2.17 -30.25 -2.91
N ASN A 100 2.91 -30.84 -3.83
CA ASN A 100 2.42 -31.62 -4.97
C ASN A 100 1.81 -30.76 -6.10
N GLU A 101 1.86 -31.30 -7.33
CA GLU A 101 1.37 -30.66 -8.56
C GLU A 101 -0.15 -30.41 -8.57
N SER A 102 -0.88 -31.00 -7.62
CA SER A 102 -2.35 -30.92 -7.49
C SER A 102 -2.85 -29.97 -6.40
N SER A 103 -1.98 -29.32 -5.63
CA SER A 103 -2.44 -28.38 -4.59
C SER A 103 -2.71 -27.00 -5.19
N GLU A 104 -3.92 -26.49 -4.98
CA GLU A 104 -4.29 -25.13 -5.34
C GLU A 104 -3.35 -24.14 -4.66
N GLU A 105 -2.91 -23.13 -5.41
CA GLU A 105 -2.05 -22.08 -4.88
C GLU A 105 -2.84 -21.23 -3.87
N VAL A 106 -2.39 -21.23 -2.62
CA VAL A 106 -2.99 -20.39 -1.58
C VAL A 106 -2.60 -18.94 -1.84
N LEU A 107 -3.60 -18.08 -2.02
CA LEU A 107 -3.38 -16.65 -2.21
C LEU A 107 -3.12 -15.98 -0.85
N ASP A 108 -1.96 -15.33 -0.68
CA ASP A 108 -1.64 -14.54 0.51
C ASP A 108 -1.83 -13.05 0.21
N LEU A 109 -2.97 -12.50 0.63
CA LEU A 109 -3.36 -11.10 0.39
C LEU A 109 -3.11 -10.26 1.65
N LYS A 110 -2.13 -9.37 1.57
CA LYS A 110 -1.90 -8.36 2.60
C LYS A 110 -2.84 -7.18 2.40
N VAL A 111 -3.67 -6.89 3.39
CA VAL A 111 -4.69 -5.83 3.34
C VAL A 111 -4.07 -4.50 3.75
N LEU A 112 -4.12 -3.52 2.87
CA LEU A 112 -3.56 -2.19 3.05
C LEU A 112 -4.62 -1.15 3.43
N ASP A 113 -5.80 -1.20 2.81
CA ASP A 113 -6.88 -0.24 3.07
C ASP A 113 -8.27 -0.87 2.91
N LEU A 114 -9.26 -0.23 3.52
CA LEU A 114 -10.65 -0.64 3.55
C LEU A 114 -11.49 0.26 2.65
N ILE A 115 -12.16 -0.32 1.66
CA ILE A 115 -13.06 0.43 0.77
C ILE A 115 -14.52 0.20 1.19
N ARG A 116 -14.89 -1.07 1.38
CA ARG A 116 -16.24 -1.49 1.75
C ARG A 116 -16.17 -2.75 2.59
N PHE A 117 -17.04 -2.84 3.60
CA PHE A 117 -17.23 -4.06 4.36
C PHE A 117 -18.72 -4.37 4.52
N ARG A 118 -19.13 -5.59 4.17
CA ARG A 118 -20.55 -6.02 4.20
C ARG A 118 -21.45 -5.07 3.40
N THR A 119 -22.27 -4.26 4.07
CA THR A 119 -23.21 -3.31 3.45
C THR A 119 -22.72 -1.86 3.52
N THR A 120 -21.59 -1.60 4.19
CA THR A 120 -21.12 -0.25 4.52
C THR A 120 -19.89 0.13 3.71
N GLY A 121 -19.94 1.31 3.06
CA GLY A 121 -18.78 1.92 2.41
C GLY A 121 -17.99 2.77 3.41
N TYR A 122 -16.66 2.73 3.33
CA TYR A 122 -15.75 3.40 4.25
C TYR A 122 -14.92 4.51 3.59
N THR A 123 -15.10 4.75 2.29
CA THR A 123 -14.28 5.70 1.51
C THR A 123 -14.33 7.14 2.03
N MET A 124 -15.41 7.53 2.71
CA MET A 124 -15.59 8.87 3.28
C MET A 124 -14.93 9.07 4.66
N LEU A 125 -14.46 8.00 5.30
CA LEU A 125 -13.74 8.12 6.56
C LEU A 125 -12.28 8.50 6.32
N PRO A 126 -11.65 9.25 7.23
CA PRO A 126 -10.20 9.43 7.30
C PRO A 126 -9.43 8.10 7.27
N PHE A 127 -8.23 8.08 6.66
CA PHE A 127 -7.38 6.89 6.63
C PHE A 127 -7.09 6.33 8.02
N ARG A 128 -6.86 7.18 9.03
CA ARG A 128 -6.65 6.71 10.41
C ARG A 128 -7.80 5.84 10.91
N GLU A 129 -9.04 6.22 10.63
CA GLU A 129 -10.24 5.52 11.11
C GLU A 129 -10.43 4.20 10.35
N ARG A 130 -10.09 4.17 9.06
CA ARG A 130 -10.09 2.92 8.27
C ARG A 130 -9.03 1.94 8.79
N CYS A 131 -7.84 2.42 9.14
CA CYS A 131 -6.80 1.59 9.77
C CYS A 131 -7.26 1.04 11.12
N ASP A 132 -7.77 1.91 11.99
CA ASP A 132 -8.17 1.51 13.34
C ASP A 132 -9.32 0.49 13.27
N TRP A 133 -10.26 0.66 12.33
CA TRP A 133 -11.30 -0.32 12.05
C TRP A 133 -10.71 -1.68 11.62
N LEU A 134 -9.79 -1.68 10.65
CA LEU A 134 -9.15 -2.90 10.15
C LEU A 134 -8.38 -3.63 11.25
N GLU A 135 -7.57 -2.90 12.02
CA GLU A 135 -6.78 -3.47 13.11
C GLU A 135 -7.66 -4.05 14.22
N ASN A 136 -8.78 -3.40 14.56
CA ASN A 136 -9.72 -3.91 15.55
C ASN A 136 -10.47 -5.13 15.05
N TYR A 137 -11.01 -5.09 13.82
CA TYR A 137 -11.65 -6.25 13.21
C TYR A 137 -10.69 -7.45 13.17
N TRP A 138 -9.44 -7.25 12.73
CA TRP A 138 -8.48 -8.36 12.66
C TRP A 138 -8.09 -8.91 14.03
N ARG A 139 -7.97 -8.04 15.04
CA ARG A 139 -7.69 -8.45 16.42
C ARG A 139 -8.81 -9.28 17.03
N GLU A 140 -10.06 -8.99 16.71
CA GLU A 140 -11.21 -9.77 17.15
C GLU A 140 -11.36 -11.10 16.40
N GLN A 141 -10.72 -11.23 15.23
CA GLN A 141 -10.82 -12.39 14.33
C GLN A 141 -9.57 -13.28 14.36
N ILE A 142 -8.72 -13.20 15.41
CA ILE A 142 -7.42 -13.89 15.53
C ILE A 142 -7.49 -15.43 15.36
N GLU A 143 -8.68 -16.04 15.35
CA GLU A 143 -8.86 -17.50 15.33
C GLU A 143 -9.51 -18.07 14.06
N ALA A 144 -9.65 -17.32 12.97
CA ALA A 144 -10.42 -17.78 11.80
C ALA A 144 -9.61 -18.32 10.60
N ASN A 145 -8.27 -18.22 10.57
CA ASN A 145 -7.49 -18.71 9.43
C ASN A 145 -7.16 -20.20 9.61
N ASP A 146 -7.95 -21.07 8.97
CA ASP A 146 -7.52 -22.46 8.76
C ASP A 146 -6.39 -22.45 7.73
N HIS A 147 -5.33 -23.23 7.97
CA HIS A 147 -4.23 -23.40 7.04
C HIS A 147 -4.65 -23.99 5.69
N GLN A 148 -5.90 -24.48 5.58
CA GLN A 148 -6.48 -25.04 4.36
C GLN A 148 -7.26 -24.04 3.51
N ASP A 149 -7.44 -22.78 3.96
CA ASP A 149 -8.17 -21.81 3.16
C ASP A 149 -7.43 -21.46 1.86
N PRO A 150 -8.15 -21.34 0.72
CA PRO A 150 -7.54 -20.98 -0.56
C PRO A 150 -7.08 -19.50 -0.59
N VAL A 151 -7.55 -18.67 0.33
CA VAL A 151 -7.16 -17.26 0.46
C VAL A 151 -6.92 -16.90 1.90
N ARG A 152 -5.71 -16.41 2.18
CA ARG A 152 -5.31 -15.83 3.45
C ARG A 152 -5.30 -14.32 3.32
N PHE A 153 -5.90 -13.66 4.31
CA PHE A 153 -5.83 -12.22 4.45
C PHE A 153 -5.00 -11.89 5.69
N GLU A 154 -4.15 -10.87 5.59
CA GLU A 154 -3.41 -10.34 6.74
C GLU A 154 -3.33 -8.81 6.65
N VAL A 155 -3.76 -8.10 7.68
CA VAL A 155 -3.70 -6.63 7.69
C VAL A 155 -2.26 -6.16 7.85
N ILE A 156 -1.81 -5.29 6.93
CA ILE A 156 -0.55 -4.57 7.08
C ILE A 156 -0.75 -3.48 8.12
N ARG A 157 -0.01 -3.59 9.22
CA ARG A 157 -0.08 -2.61 10.29
C ARG A 157 0.42 -1.25 9.83
N SER A 158 -0.35 -0.22 10.19
CA SER A 158 0.05 1.17 10.01
C SER A 158 0.82 1.67 11.23
N HIS A 159 1.86 2.47 11.02
CA HIS A 159 2.70 3.02 12.09
C HIS A 159 2.72 4.54 12.04
N SER A 160 2.75 5.21 13.19
CA SER A 160 2.97 6.67 13.23
C SER A 160 4.32 7.02 12.61
N CYS A 161 4.38 8.12 11.86
CA CYS A 161 5.61 8.71 11.35
C CYS A 161 6.34 9.60 12.38
N GLU A 162 5.99 9.50 13.66
CA GLU A 162 6.82 10.05 14.73
C GLU A 162 8.19 9.38 14.76
N MET A 163 9.23 10.16 15.09
CA MET A 163 10.63 9.73 15.05
C MET A 163 10.86 8.41 15.78
N GLU A 164 10.29 8.25 16.97
CA GLU A 164 10.50 7.06 17.79
C GLU A 164 9.81 5.82 17.21
N SER A 165 8.59 5.99 16.69
CA SER A 165 7.85 4.93 16.01
C SER A 165 8.60 4.48 14.75
N MET A 166 9.08 5.43 13.94
CA MET A 166 9.85 5.14 12.74
C MET A 166 11.18 4.46 13.06
N ARG A 167 11.94 4.93 14.06
CA ARG A 167 13.19 4.27 14.48
C ARG A 167 12.95 2.83 14.86
N ARG A 168 11.95 2.57 15.70
CA ARG A 168 11.61 1.21 16.13
C ARG A 168 11.31 0.32 14.91
N VAL A 169 10.37 0.73 14.06
CA VAL A 169 9.89 -0.08 12.93
C VAL A 169 10.96 -0.28 11.85
N LEU A 170 11.69 0.77 11.49
CA LEU A 170 12.67 0.73 10.40
C LEU A 170 14.00 0.10 10.83
N SER A 171 14.29 0.02 12.13
CA SER A 171 15.46 -0.69 12.65
C SER A 171 15.29 -2.22 12.67
N GLU A 172 14.05 -2.71 12.56
CA GLU A 172 13.73 -4.14 12.53
C GLU A 172 13.82 -4.70 11.10
N GLN A 173 14.11 -5.99 10.99
CA GLN A 173 14.05 -6.69 9.71
C GLN A 173 12.59 -6.74 9.20
N PRO A 174 12.32 -6.36 7.94
CA PRO A 174 10.99 -6.50 7.34
C PRO A 174 10.51 -7.96 7.38
N LYS A 175 9.24 -8.16 7.75
CA LYS A 175 8.63 -9.49 7.88
C LYS A 175 8.26 -10.13 6.53
N PHE A 176 8.30 -9.35 5.46
CA PHE A 176 7.93 -9.77 4.10
C PHE A 176 8.89 -9.10 3.10
N PRO A 177 8.96 -9.61 1.86
CA PRO A 177 9.80 -9.01 0.82
C PRO A 177 9.49 -7.52 0.67
N LEU A 178 10.52 -6.70 0.62
CA LEU A 178 10.36 -5.26 0.69
C LEU A 178 10.42 -4.66 -0.71
N ASP A 179 9.32 -4.06 -1.18
CA ASP A 179 9.36 -3.25 -2.41
C ASP A 179 9.43 -1.75 -2.13
N GLY A 180 8.84 -1.31 -1.01
CA GLY A 180 8.93 0.06 -0.54
C GLY A 180 7.97 0.41 0.58
N VAL A 181 7.82 1.71 0.80
CA VAL A 181 7.16 2.28 1.96
C VAL A 181 6.13 3.32 1.49
N LEU A 182 4.88 3.14 1.91
CA LEU A 182 3.80 4.11 1.68
C LEU A 182 3.66 5.03 2.90
N PHE A 183 3.40 6.30 2.64
CA PHE A 183 3.11 7.34 3.62
C PHE A 183 1.74 7.91 3.32
N TYR A 184 0.80 7.80 4.25
CA TYR A 184 -0.56 8.31 4.12
C TYR A 184 -0.77 9.49 5.06
N HIS A 185 -1.35 10.57 4.57
CA HIS A 185 -1.93 11.58 5.44
C HIS A 185 -3.11 10.98 6.22
N THR A 186 -3.17 11.15 7.55
CA THR A 186 -4.16 10.48 8.42
C THR A 186 -5.60 10.85 8.09
N ASP A 187 -5.84 12.09 7.64
CA ASP A 187 -7.15 12.60 7.23
C ASP A 187 -7.56 12.27 5.79
N VAL A 188 -6.75 11.55 5.02
CA VAL A 188 -7.08 11.31 3.61
C VAL A 188 -8.27 10.36 3.45
N MET A 189 -9.26 10.78 2.67
CA MET A 189 -10.37 9.92 2.23
C MET A 189 -9.90 8.99 1.12
N TYR A 190 -10.54 7.83 0.96
CA TYR A 190 -10.18 6.92 -0.13
C TYR A 190 -10.76 7.44 -1.44
N GLU A 191 -9.88 7.95 -2.30
CA GLU A 191 -10.28 8.46 -3.61
C GLU A 191 -9.59 7.70 -4.75
N PRO A 192 -10.38 7.16 -5.69
CA PRO A 192 -9.84 6.52 -6.86
C PRO A 192 -8.91 7.41 -7.72
N GLY A 193 -7.60 7.13 -7.76
CA GLY A 193 -6.62 7.79 -8.62
C GLY A 193 -5.38 8.35 -7.89
N PRO A 194 -4.50 9.06 -8.62
CA PRO A 194 -3.28 9.60 -8.03
C PRO A 194 -3.56 10.79 -7.13
N THR A 195 -3.06 10.74 -5.89
CA THR A 195 -3.20 11.81 -4.89
C THR A 195 -1.85 12.22 -4.31
N PRO A 196 -1.62 13.51 -4.03
CA PRO A 196 -0.44 13.97 -3.33
C PRO A 196 -0.47 13.60 -1.83
N LEU A 197 -1.62 13.22 -1.27
CA LEU A 197 -1.78 12.87 0.15
C LEU A 197 -1.32 11.44 0.48
N VAL A 198 -0.72 10.77 -0.51
CA VAL A 198 -0.07 9.48 -0.36
C VAL A 198 1.31 9.56 -1.01
N GLY A 199 2.37 9.34 -0.24
CA GLY A 199 3.76 9.25 -0.69
C GLY A 199 4.21 7.80 -0.82
N TRP A 200 5.15 7.54 -1.73
CA TRP A 200 5.79 6.24 -1.89
C TRP A 200 7.29 6.45 -2.03
N LEU A 201 8.07 5.71 -1.23
CA LEU A 201 9.52 5.71 -1.32
C LEU A 201 10.05 4.29 -1.49
N LYS A 202 11.16 4.19 -2.24
CA LYS A 202 11.97 2.99 -2.21
C LYS A 202 12.66 2.87 -0.85
N PRO A 203 12.90 1.65 -0.35
CA PRO A 203 13.53 1.43 0.95
C PRO A 203 14.86 2.15 1.14
N TYR A 204 15.70 2.14 0.12
CA TYR A 204 17.02 2.76 0.13
C TYR A 204 16.97 4.29 0.09
N MET A 205 15.82 4.90 -0.23
CA MET A 205 15.63 6.37 -0.17
C MET A 205 15.32 6.84 1.25
N ILE A 206 14.89 5.94 2.16
CA ILE A 206 14.47 6.31 3.51
C ILE A 206 15.58 7.03 4.30
N PRO A 207 16.86 6.61 4.26
CA PRO A 207 17.93 7.33 4.96
C PRO A 207 18.18 8.75 4.44
N GLU A 208 17.94 9.04 3.17
CA GLU A 208 18.08 10.39 2.61
C GLU A 208 16.95 11.32 3.09
N TRP A 209 15.74 10.77 3.15
CA TRP A 209 14.55 11.49 3.61
C TRP A 209 14.51 11.68 5.13
N PHE A 210 15.04 10.70 5.87
CA PHE A 210 15.05 10.68 7.34
C PHE A 210 16.46 10.37 7.86
N PRO A 211 17.43 11.29 7.69
CA PRO A 211 18.85 11.04 8.01
C PRO A 211 19.12 10.76 9.49
N GLN A 212 18.16 11.08 10.36
CA GLN A 212 18.23 10.82 11.79
C GLN A 212 17.79 9.39 12.18
N ILE A 213 17.38 8.58 11.21
CA ILE A 213 16.86 7.22 11.41
C ILE A 213 17.81 6.22 10.80
N LYS A 214 18.36 5.34 11.64
CA LYS A 214 19.12 4.18 11.19
C LYS A 214 18.17 3.06 10.79
N VAL A 215 18.18 2.69 9.51
CA VAL A 215 17.39 1.59 8.97
C VAL A 215 18.13 0.26 9.07
N HIS A 216 17.39 -0.85 9.12
CA HIS A 216 17.94 -2.20 9.01
C HIS A 216 18.60 -2.39 7.63
N GLU A 217 19.68 -3.16 7.55
CA GLU A 217 20.43 -3.39 6.30
C GLU A 217 19.58 -3.96 5.15
N ALA A 218 18.50 -4.67 5.50
CA ALA A 218 17.54 -5.21 4.55
C ALA A 218 16.86 -4.13 3.68
N TYR A 219 16.76 -2.88 4.17
CA TYR A 219 16.22 -1.75 3.41
C TYR A 219 17.20 -1.24 2.34
N LEU A 220 18.46 -1.67 2.37
CA LEU A 220 19.49 -1.19 1.46
C LEU A 220 19.89 -2.22 0.40
N LYS A 221 19.31 -3.43 0.44
CA LYS A 221 19.73 -4.57 -0.40
C LYS A 221 19.59 -4.34 -1.91
N ASP A 222 18.54 -3.62 -2.31
CA ASP A 222 18.17 -3.45 -3.73
C ASP A 222 18.53 -2.04 -4.26
N ILE A 223 19.56 -1.40 -3.68
CA ILE A 223 20.06 -0.12 -4.19
C ILE A 223 20.70 -0.31 -5.58
N PRO A 224 20.22 0.39 -6.63
CA PRO A 224 20.84 0.32 -7.95
C PRO A 224 22.27 0.88 -7.93
N MET A 225 23.16 0.36 -8.78
CA MET A 225 24.56 0.86 -8.83
C MET A 225 24.65 2.30 -9.34
N GLU A 226 23.73 2.67 -10.22
CA GLU A 226 23.57 4.00 -10.80
C GLU A 226 22.80 4.97 -9.89
N TYR A 227 22.25 4.48 -8.77
CA TYR A 227 21.55 5.32 -7.82
C TYR A 227 22.53 6.26 -7.13
N THR A 228 22.20 7.54 -7.14
CA THR A 228 23.03 8.62 -6.59
C THR A 228 22.31 9.32 -5.45
N ASP A 229 21.12 9.85 -5.75
CA ASP A 229 20.21 10.45 -4.80
C ASP A 229 18.78 10.40 -5.35
N TYR A 230 17.80 10.60 -4.47
CA TYR A 230 16.39 10.56 -4.85
C TYR A 230 16.00 11.65 -5.87
N LEU A 231 16.69 12.81 -5.88
CA LEU A 231 16.40 13.91 -6.81
C LEU A 231 16.80 13.54 -8.25
N ASN A 232 17.95 12.89 -8.42
CA ASN A 232 18.41 12.39 -9.71
C ASN A 232 17.48 11.32 -10.25
N GLU A 233 16.98 10.41 -9.41
CA GLU A 233 16.03 9.40 -9.84
C GLU A 233 14.70 10.04 -10.28
N ILE A 234 14.18 11.04 -9.55
CA ILE A 234 13.00 11.80 -9.97
C ILE A 234 13.25 12.48 -11.32
N ARG A 235 14.39 13.16 -11.49
CA ARG A 235 14.77 13.84 -12.75
C ARG A 235 14.86 12.87 -13.94
N GLN A 236 15.48 11.71 -13.75
CA GLN A 236 15.59 10.69 -14.79
C GLN A 236 14.20 10.19 -15.22
N GLN A 237 13.33 9.87 -14.25
CA GLN A 237 11.96 9.44 -14.53
C GLN A 237 11.11 10.50 -15.25
N GLU A 238 11.36 11.79 -15.00
CA GLU A 238 10.69 12.89 -15.72
C GLU A 238 11.15 13.00 -17.17
N THR A 239 12.47 12.85 -17.39
CA THR A 239 13.10 12.88 -18.70
C THR A 239 12.64 11.71 -19.57
N GLU A 240 12.59 10.50 -19.01
CA GLU A 240 12.09 9.29 -19.69
C GLU A 240 10.61 9.38 -20.08
N LYS A 241 9.81 10.12 -19.30
CA LYS A 241 8.37 10.31 -19.54
C LYS A 241 8.05 11.53 -20.44
N GLY A 242 9.07 12.19 -21.00
CA GLY A 242 8.90 13.32 -21.91
C GLY A 242 8.25 14.55 -21.27
N ASN A 243 8.28 14.69 -19.94
CA ASN A 243 7.81 15.91 -19.27
C ASN A 243 9.01 16.85 -19.05
N PRO A 244 8.96 18.11 -19.48
CA PRO A 244 10.03 19.05 -19.19
C PRO A 244 10.14 19.27 -17.66
N PRO A 245 11.35 19.40 -17.10
CA PRO A 245 11.56 19.59 -15.67
C PRO A 245 10.86 20.88 -15.22
N LYS A 246 9.96 20.77 -14.23
CA LYS A 246 9.14 21.89 -13.75
C LYS A 246 9.77 22.72 -12.64
N CYS A 247 10.96 22.37 -12.17
CA CYS A 247 11.67 23.14 -11.15
C CYS A 247 13.14 23.26 -11.53
N VAL A 248 13.56 24.46 -11.91
CA VAL A 248 14.95 24.89 -11.80
C VAL A 248 15.09 25.42 -10.37
N PRO A 249 15.86 24.79 -9.47
CA PRO A 249 16.22 25.40 -8.19
C PRO A 249 16.97 26.70 -8.47
N PRO A 250 16.82 27.75 -7.63
CA PRO A 250 17.64 28.94 -7.78
C PRO A 250 19.12 28.55 -7.76
N ASP A 251 19.82 28.98 -8.80
CA ASP A 251 21.22 28.70 -9.07
C ASP A 251 22.07 28.94 -7.81
N ALA A 252 22.73 27.92 -7.29
CA ALA A 252 23.70 28.04 -6.19
C ALA A 252 25.04 28.63 -6.66
N SER A 253 25.00 29.53 -7.64
CA SER A 253 26.17 30.11 -8.32
C SER A 253 26.23 31.64 -8.22
N VAL A 254 25.54 32.26 -7.27
CA VAL A 254 25.73 33.69 -6.95
C VAL A 254 25.83 33.94 -5.46
N ILE A 255 26.89 33.44 -4.81
CA ILE A 255 27.60 34.20 -3.75
C ILE A 255 29.09 33.79 -3.82
N LEU A 256 29.85 34.43 -4.70
CA LEU A 256 31.28 34.59 -4.48
C LEU A 256 31.51 35.83 -3.59
N PRO A 257 32.47 35.80 -2.66
CA PRO A 257 32.76 36.90 -1.77
C PRO A 257 33.53 37.96 -2.56
N ASN A 258 33.11 39.21 -2.46
CA ASN A 258 33.96 40.34 -2.86
C ASN A 258 34.12 41.30 -1.69
N SER A 259 35.38 41.38 -1.25
CA SER A 259 36.08 42.54 -0.68
C SER A 259 35.71 42.96 0.74
#